data_AF-A0A946WZI4-F1
#
_entry.id   AF-A0A946WZI4-F1
#
_cell.length_a   1.000
_cell.length_b   1.000
_cell.length_c   1.000
_cell.angle_alpha   90.00
_cell.angle_beta   90.00
_cell.angle_gamma   90.00
#
_symmetry.space_group_name_H-M   'P 1'
#
loop_
_entity.id
_entity.type
_entity.pdbx_description
1 polymer ?
#
loop_
_entity_poly.entity_id
_entity_poly.type
_entity_poly.pdbx_seq_one_letter_code
_entity_poly.pdbx_strand_id
1 'polypeptide(L)'
;MNTKINSAKALKIGIAASFFFTILIWVTDQFWFQDHTLLPKPEGIAFWYKWQLLEPSFMSRLTVWVLFLLHQCSIWWLIYKAQQSQPKYIAGLHWFNIAALIINAVFILLHLLQTAIWYDGLAQDVTEVSAQWSVIVLLFVVLIMENQRRGMFFGKPLNFVTTAAQGLRKYHGYYFAWATIYTFWYHPMVMTQGHIFGFFYMFLLLLQGSLFFTRAHLNSKWTTFVEVMVVIHALMVAVMIGHNWPMFVFGFLGIFMVTQLYGLPISQKMRMFLWALFLAFYFVVYNAQEWENFYEIIFITSTEWGCAMLLSALILFFQSDFIKNLTTTKKTQS
;
A
#
# COMPACT_ATOMS: atom_id res chain seq x y z
N MET A 1 5.78 25.12 -14.78
CA MET A 1 4.71 25.23 -15.81
C MET A 1 3.54 24.38 -15.34
N ASN A 2 2.37 24.98 -15.09
CA ASN A 2 1.17 24.23 -14.74
C ASN A 2 0.50 23.80 -16.04
N THR A 3 0.15 22.52 -16.15
CA THR A 3 -0.57 22.06 -17.35
C THR A 3 -2.06 22.37 -17.24
N LYS A 4 -2.73 22.51 -18.38
CA LYS A 4 -4.19 22.69 -18.45
C LYS A 4 -4.97 21.42 -18.05
N ILE A 5 -4.29 20.33 -17.68
CA ILE A 5 -4.92 19.05 -17.34
C ILE A 5 -5.42 19.09 -15.90
N ASN A 6 -6.73 18.96 -15.72
CA ASN A 6 -7.36 18.88 -14.41
C ASN A 6 -6.99 17.57 -13.69
N SER A 7 -6.63 17.63 -12.41
CA SER A 7 -6.20 16.47 -11.59
C SER A 7 -7.29 15.42 -11.42
N ALA A 8 -8.57 15.81 -11.38
CA ALA A 8 -9.69 14.86 -11.34
C ALA A 8 -9.87 14.13 -12.68
N LYS A 9 -9.62 14.81 -13.81
CA LYS A 9 -9.58 14.16 -15.13
C LYS A 9 -8.40 13.19 -15.22
N ALA A 10 -7.22 13.61 -14.76
CA ALA A 10 -6.03 12.75 -14.70
C ALA A 10 -6.27 11.51 -13.83
N LEU A 11 -6.92 11.66 -12.67
CA LEU A 11 -7.30 10.55 -11.82
C LEU A 11 -8.19 9.54 -12.57
N LYS A 12 -9.25 10.00 -13.25
CA LYS A 12 -10.13 9.11 -14.03
C LYS A 12 -9.39 8.37 -15.14
N ILE A 13 -8.51 9.07 -15.87
CA ILE A 13 -7.67 8.46 -16.90
C ILE A 13 -6.73 7.43 -16.29
N GLY A 14 -6.11 7.74 -15.14
CA GLY A 14 -5.23 6.82 -14.43
C GLY A 14 -5.95 5.56 -13.94
N ILE A 15 -7.20 5.68 -13.47
CA ILE A 15 -8.03 4.52 -13.11
C ILE A 15 -8.29 3.65 -14.34
N ALA A 16 -8.69 4.26 -15.46
CA ALA A 16 -8.90 3.53 -16.72
C ALA A 16 -7.60 2.86 -17.21
N ALA A 17 -6.46 3.54 -17.09
CA ALA A 17 -5.14 2.99 -17.40
C ALA A 17 -4.77 1.83 -16.47
N SER A 18 -5.13 1.90 -15.18
CA SER A 18 -4.92 0.81 -14.22
C SER A 18 -5.68 -0.45 -14.65
N PHE A 19 -6.96 -0.31 -15.03
CA PHE A 19 -7.72 -1.43 -15.62
C PHE A 19 -7.09 -1.95 -16.90
N PHE A 20 -6.67 -1.05 -17.80
CA PHE A 20 -6.01 -1.43 -19.04
C PHE A 20 -4.74 -2.25 -18.80
N PHE A 21 -3.86 -1.82 -17.89
CA PHE A 21 -2.65 -2.58 -17.56
C PHE A 21 -2.94 -3.91 -16.87
N THR A 22 -3.98 -3.98 -16.03
CA THR A 22 -4.42 -5.24 -15.44
C THR A 22 -4.94 -6.22 -16.52
N ILE A 23 -5.73 -5.74 -17.48
CA ILE A 23 -6.17 -6.55 -18.62
C ILE A 23 -4.97 -6.95 -19.48
N LEU A 24 -3.99 -6.06 -19.67
CA LEU A 24 -2.79 -6.36 -20.42
C LEU A 24 -2.02 -7.52 -19.78
N ILE A 25 -1.83 -7.52 -18.45
CA ILE A 25 -1.23 -8.65 -17.71
C ILE A 25 -2.00 -9.94 -18.00
N TRP A 26 -3.32 -9.90 -17.88
CA TRP A 26 -4.18 -11.05 -18.17
C TRP A 26 -3.98 -11.58 -19.59
N VAL A 27 -3.98 -10.70 -20.60
CA VAL A 27 -3.77 -11.08 -22.00
C VAL A 27 -2.36 -11.65 -22.21
N THR A 28 -1.31 -11.00 -21.70
CA THR A 28 0.06 -11.46 -21.93
C THR A 28 0.36 -12.78 -21.23
N ASP A 29 -0.18 -13.00 -20.04
CA ASP A 29 -0.02 -14.28 -19.35
C ASP A 29 -0.64 -15.43 -20.16
N GLN A 30 -1.83 -15.20 -20.74
CA GLN A 30 -2.54 -16.21 -21.53
C GLN A 30 -1.90 -16.50 -22.90
N PHE A 31 -1.29 -15.50 -23.55
CA PHE A 31 -0.87 -15.63 -24.95
C PHE A 31 0.65 -15.52 -25.18
N TRP A 32 1.42 -15.06 -24.20
CA TRP A 32 2.84 -14.78 -24.38
C TRP A 32 3.72 -15.42 -23.30
N PHE A 33 3.29 -15.42 -22.04
CA PHE A 33 4.12 -15.96 -20.97
C PHE A 33 4.30 -17.46 -21.14
N GLN A 34 5.51 -17.93 -20.82
CA GLN A 34 5.84 -19.35 -20.88
C GLN A 34 5.64 -19.97 -19.51
N ASP A 35 5.37 -21.27 -19.49
CA ASP A 35 5.37 -22.03 -18.24
C ASP A 35 6.81 -22.16 -17.71
N HIS A 36 6.98 -21.91 -16.41
CA HIS A 36 8.25 -22.03 -15.73
C HIS A 36 8.18 -23.04 -14.59
N THR A 37 9.26 -23.78 -14.38
CA THR A 37 9.38 -24.66 -13.21
C THR A 37 9.65 -23.81 -11.98
N LEU A 38 8.70 -23.85 -11.04
CA LEU A 38 8.79 -23.10 -9.78
C LEU A 38 9.50 -23.92 -8.71
N LEU A 39 10.10 -23.21 -7.76
CA LEU A 39 10.67 -23.81 -6.56
C LEU A 39 9.57 -24.59 -5.83
N PRO A 40 9.78 -25.87 -5.45
CA PRO A 40 8.82 -26.59 -4.62
C PRO A 40 8.82 -26.04 -3.19
N LYS A 41 7.70 -26.19 -2.48
CA LYS A 41 7.62 -25.78 -1.07
C LYS A 41 8.62 -26.58 -0.22
N PRO A 42 9.61 -25.94 0.41
CA PRO A 42 10.51 -26.61 1.33
C PRO A 42 9.80 -26.98 2.63
N GLU A 43 10.17 -28.13 3.21
CA GLU A 43 9.62 -28.58 4.49
C GLU A 43 10.03 -27.64 5.63
N GLY A 44 9.11 -27.39 6.56
CA GLY A 44 9.39 -26.62 7.79
C GLY A 44 9.57 -25.10 7.61
N ILE A 45 9.45 -24.55 6.39
CA ILE A 45 9.57 -23.10 6.17
C ILE A 45 8.19 -22.44 6.21
N ALA A 46 7.98 -21.62 7.24
CA ALA A 46 6.84 -20.71 7.33
C ALA A 46 7.04 -19.50 6.38
N PHE A 47 5.94 -18.94 5.85
CA PHE A 47 5.96 -17.79 4.91
C PHE A 47 6.82 -18.03 3.65
N TRP A 48 6.72 -19.25 3.10
CA TRP A 48 7.30 -19.57 1.81
C TRP A 48 6.42 -19.05 0.67
N TYR A 49 7.05 -18.37 -0.29
CA TYR A 49 6.39 -17.78 -1.45
C TYR A 49 6.52 -18.68 -2.69
N LYS A 50 5.36 -19.03 -3.29
CA LYS A 50 5.28 -20.05 -4.36
C LYS A 50 5.91 -19.65 -5.70
N TRP A 51 5.85 -18.38 -6.07
CA TRP A 51 6.19 -17.93 -7.43
C TRP A 51 7.66 -17.51 -7.53
N GLN A 52 8.54 -18.42 -7.12
CA GLN A 52 10.00 -18.31 -7.27
C GLN A 52 10.45 -19.32 -8.32
N LEU A 53 11.43 -18.98 -9.14
CA LEU A 53 12.02 -19.93 -10.10
C LEU A 53 12.79 -21.02 -9.35
N LEU A 54 12.73 -22.25 -9.85
CA LEU A 54 13.59 -23.33 -9.37
C LEU A 54 15.06 -23.05 -9.70
N GLU A 55 15.33 -22.58 -10.92
CA GLU A 55 16.66 -22.27 -11.42
C GLU A 55 16.73 -20.81 -11.91
N PRO A 56 16.85 -19.81 -11.00
CA PRO A 56 16.98 -18.42 -11.40
C PRO A 56 18.33 -18.16 -12.08
N SER A 57 18.33 -17.32 -13.10
CA SER A 57 19.56 -16.95 -13.80
C SER A 57 20.15 -15.64 -13.22
N PHE A 58 21.42 -15.37 -13.52
CA PHE A 58 22.00 -14.06 -13.18
C PHE A 58 21.22 -12.90 -13.82
N MET A 59 20.75 -13.07 -15.05
CA MET A 59 20.03 -12.01 -15.77
C MET A 59 18.62 -11.80 -15.22
N SER A 60 17.93 -12.86 -14.78
CA SER A 60 16.59 -12.71 -14.20
C SER A 60 16.62 -11.84 -12.95
N ARG A 61 17.60 -12.10 -12.07
CA ARG A 61 17.83 -11.36 -10.82
C ARG A 61 18.41 -9.96 -11.07
N LEU A 62 19.41 -9.83 -11.93
CA LEU A 62 20.04 -8.53 -12.21
C LEU A 62 19.02 -7.55 -12.80
N THR A 63 18.23 -7.98 -13.78
CA THR A 63 17.29 -7.09 -14.49
C THR A 63 16.19 -6.59 -13.56
N VAL A 64 15.62 -7.46 -12.70
CA VAL A 64 14.60 -7.03 -11.73
C VAL A 64 15.14 -6.02 -10.72
N TRP A 65 16.34 -6.23 -10.16
CA TRP A 65 16.95 -5.29 -9.22
C TRP A 65 17.30 -3.96 -9.87
N VAL A 66 17.89 -3.98 -11.08
CA VAL A 66 18.23 -2.75 -11.80
C VAL A 66 16.97 -1.95 -12.12
N LEU A 67 15.92 -2.60 -12.63
CA LEU A 67 14.67 -1.92 -12.96
C LEU A 67 13.95 -1.41 -11.71
N PHE A 68 13.93 -2.17 -10.61
CA PHE A 68 13.44 -1.72 -9.31
C PHE A 68 14.18 -0.46 -8.83
N LEU A 69 15.51 -0.48 -8.82
CA LEU A 69 16.32 0.66 -8.36
C LEU A 69 16.13 1.90 -9.24
N LEU A 70 16.10 1.72 -10.57
CA LEU A 70 15.84 2.82 -11.49
C LEU A 70 14.43 3.40 -11.29
N HIS A 71 13.42 2.55 -11.09
CA HIS A 71 12.06 2.99 -10.79
C HIS A 71 12.03 3.78 -9.48
N GLN A 72 12.63 3.22 -8.43
CA GLN A 72 12.65 3.80 -7.09
C GLN A 72 13.36 5.16 -7.07
N CYS A 73 14.57 5.23 -7.60
CA CYS A 73 15.38 6.45 -7.64
C CYS A 73 14.71 7.53 -8.48
N SER A 74 14.05 7.16 -9.59
CA SER A 74 13.30 8.11 -10.43
C SER A 74 12.16 8.78 -9.66
N ILE A 75 11.35 7.99 -8.95
CA ILE A 75 10.22 8.51 -8.17
C ILE A 75 10.71 9.31 -6.95
N TRP A 76 11.73 8.83 -6.23
CA TRP A 76 12.34 9.61 -5.14
C TRP A 76 12.93 10.93 -5.62
N TRP A 77 13.59 10.94 -6.77
CA TRP A 77 14.09 12.18 -7.36
C TRP A 77 12.95 13.16 -7.67
N LEU A 78 11.83 12.68 -8.23
CA LEU A 78 10.65 13.54 -8.46
C LEU A 78 10.05 14.08 -7.15
N ILE A 79 9.96 13.26 -6.10
CA ILE A 79 9.51 13.70 -4.77
C ILE A 79 10.45 14.78 -4.23
N TYR A 80 11.76 14.57 -4.33
CA TYR A 80 12.78 15.54 -3.92
C TYR A 80 12.66 16.86 -4.69
N LYS A 81 12.55 16.81 -6.03
CA LYS A 81 12.35 18.00 -6.86
C LYS A 81 11.05 18.72 -6.52
N ALA A 82 9.99 17.99 -6.22
CA ALA A 82 8.73 18.57 -5.81
C ALA A 82 8.84 19.25 -4.44
N GLN A 83 9.43 18.59 -3.44
CA GLN A 83 9.67 19.20 -2.13
C GLN A 83 10.55 20.44 -2.21
N GLN A 84 11.60 20.46 -3.03
CA GLN A 84 12.42 21.65 -3.25
C GLN A 84 11.60 22.82 -3.82
N SER A 85 10.65 22.55 -4.72
CA SER A 85 9.82 23.59 -5.32
C SER A 85 8.74 24.17 -4.40
N GLN A 86 8.52 23.58 -3.21
CA GLN A 86 7.51 23.98 -2.23
C GLN A 86 6.14 24.34 -2.88
N PRO A 87 5.57 23.45 -3.70
CA PRO A 87 4.42 23.78 -4.53
C PRO A 87 3.16 23.87 -3.66
N LYS A 88 2.25 24.77 -4.05
CA LYS A 88 0.89 24.78 -3.51
C LYS A 88 0.07 23.65 -4.11
N TYR A 89 -0.94 23.19 -3.37
CA TYR A 89 -1.93 22.25 -3.87
C TYR A 89 -2.82 22.90 -4.94
N ILE A 90 -2.81 22.35 -6.15
CA ILE A 90 -3.57 22.87 -7.30
C ILE A 90 -4.58 21.86 -7.85
N ALA A 91 -5.58 22.34 -8.59
CA ALA A 91 -6.54 21.49 -9.30
C ALA A 91 -6.01 20.95 -10.64
N GLY A 92 -4.82 21.38 -11.08
CA GLY A 92 -4.13 20.89 -12.26
C GLY A 92 -3.03 19.89 -11.92
N LEU A 93 -2.17 19.59 -12.90
CA LEU A 93 -0.94 18.82 -12.70
C LEU A 93 0.29 19.72 -12.80
N HIS A 94 1.23 19.49 -11.89
CA HIS A 94 2.61 19.97 -12.02
C HIS A 94 3.40 19.09 -12.99
N TRP A 95 4.53 19.59 -13.48
CA TRP A 95 5.39 18.84 -14.41
C TRP A 95 5.86 17.50 -13.81
N PHE A 96 6.18 17.47 -12.51
CA PHE A 96 6.63 16.26 -11.82
C PHE A 96 5.50 15.22 -11.68
N ASN A 97 4.23 15.62 -11.72
CA ASN A 97 3.12 14.67 -11.69
C ASN A 97 3.02 13.93 -13.03
N ILE A 98 3.17 14.68 -14.13
CA ILE A 98 3.17 14.09 -15.48
C ILE A 98 4.39 13.18 -15.64
N ALA A 99 5.56 13.62 -15.19
CA ALA A 99 6.75 12.78 -15.17
C ALA A 99 6.53 11.50 -14.35
N ALA A 100 5.95 11.59 -13.15
CA ALA A 100 5.66 10.41 -12.32
C ALA A 100 4.67 9.45 -13.00
N LEU A 101 3.61 9.97 -13.63
CA LEU A 101 2.64 9.16 -14.37
C LEU A 101 3.31 8.41 -15.55
N ILE A 102 4.15 9.10 -16.33
CA ILE A 102 4.86 8.51 -17.46
C ILE A 102 5.88 7.47 -16.97
N ILE A 103 6.67 7.80 -15.95
CA ILE A 103 7.67 6.90 -15.37
C ILE A 103 7.00 5.62 -14.87
N ASN A 104 5.93 5.73 -14.08
CA ASN A 104 5.17 4.57 -13.61
C ASN A 104 4.62 3.76 -14.78
N ALA A 105 4.04 4.38 -15.80
CA ALA A 105 3.53 3.67 -16.98
C ALA A 105 4.64 2.91 -17.74
N VAL A 106 5.81 3.53 -17.91
CA VAL A 106 6.97 2.90 -18.55
C VAL A 106 7.45 1.71 -17.70
N PHE A 107 7.59 1.87 -16.39
CA PHE A 107 8.03 0.77 -15.53
C PHE A 107 7.01 -0.35 -15.37
N ILE A 108 5.71 -0.06 -15.52
CA ILE A 108 4.68 -1.11 -15.63
C ILE A 108 4.94 -1.98 -16.87
N LEU A 109 5.19 -1.35 -18.02
CA LEU A 109 5.50 -2.08 -19.27
C LEU A 109 6.86 -2.81 -19.20
N LEU A 110 7.87 -2.19 -18.58
CA LEU A 110 9.18 -2.82 -18.40
C LEU A 110 9.10 -4.02 -17.44
N HIS A 111 8.29 -3.94 -16.38
CA HIS A 111 8.06 -5.08 -15.51
C HIS A 111 7.35 -6.20 -16.26
N LEU A 112 6.32 -5.88 -17.04
CA LEU A 112 5.65 -6.87 -17.88
C LEU A 112 6.61 -7.58 -18.85
N LEU A 113 7.49 -6.80 -19.50
CA LEU A 113 8.53 -7.33 -20.38
C LEU A 113 9.55 -8.18 -19.61
N GLN A 114 9.94 -7.76 -18.40
CA GLN A 114 10.86 -8.51 -17.55
C GLN A 114 10.25 -9.84 -17.12
N THR A 115 8.97 -9.87 -16.72
CA THR A 115 8.25 -11.12 -16.46
C THR A 115 8.12 -11.97 -17.73
N ALA A 116 7.83 -11.38 -18.88
CA ALA A 116 7.70 -12.13 -20.14
C ALA A 116 9.01 -12.83 -20.57
N ILE A 117 10.16 -12.18 -20.34
CA ILE A 117 11.47 -12.70 -20.78
C ILE A 117 12.09 -13.59 -19.71
N TRP A 118 11.98 -13.21 -18.43
CA TRP A 118 12.74 -13.81 -17.34
C TRP A 118 11.88 -14.41 -16.23
N TYR A 119 10.56 -14.23 -16.27
CA TYR A 119 9.57 -14.56 -15.22
C TYR A 119 9.72 -13.79 -13.92
N ASP A 120 10.95 -13.64 -13.44
CA ASP A 120 11.34 -13.43 -12.05
C ASP A 120 10.84 -12.13 -11.39
N GLY A 121 10.90 -12.07 -10.06
CA GLY A 121 10.57 -10.92 -9.22
C GLY A 121 11.59 -10.73 -8.10
N LEU A 122 11.51 -9.66 -7.31
CA LEU A 122 12.42 -9.50 -6.15
C LEU A 122 12.26 -10.64 -5.14
N ALA A 123 11.10 -11.32 -5.13
CA ALA A 123 10.84 -12.47 -4.28
C ALA A 123 11.90 -13.58 -4.37
N GLN A 124 12.68 -13.67 -5.45
CA GLN A 124 13.79 -14.61 -5.54
C GLN A 124 14.91 -14.36 -4.52
N ASP A 125 15.07 -13.10 -4.10
CA ASP A 125 16.18 -12.61 -3.28
C ASP A 125 15.77 -12.08 -1.91
N VAL A 126 14.47 -11.88 -1.68
CA VAL A 126 13.94 -11.26 -0.46
C VAL A 126 12.76 -12.05 0.10
N THR A 127 12.52 -11.90 1.40
CA THR A 127 11.48 -12.67 2.09
C THR A 127 10.08 -12.11 1.87
N GLU A 128 9.05 -12.97 1.85
CA GLU A 128 7.65 -12.55 1.78
C GLU A 128 7.26 -11.59 2.91
N VAL A 129 7.80 -11.87 4.10
CA VAL A 129 7.64 -11.05 5.31
C VAL A 129 8.09 -9.61 5.06
N SER A 130 9.18 -9.40 4.31
CA SER A 130 9.66 -8.05 4.02
C SER A 130 8.68 -7.25 3.14
N ALA A 131 8.06 -7.88 2.14
CA ALA A 131 7.05 -7.26 1.29
C ALA A 131 5.78 -6.97 2.11
N GLN A 132 5.33 -7.93 2.92
CA GLN A 132 4.18 -7.77 3.80
C GLN A 132 4.36 -6.58 4.77
N TRP A 133 5.49 -6.51 5.49
CA TRP A 133 5.74 -5.42 6.42
C TRP A 133 5.88 -4.05 5.73
N SER A 134 6.37 -4.02 4.48
CA SER A 134 6.45 -2.77 3.73
C SER A 134 5.06 -2.10 3.63
N VAL A 135 4.02 -2.90 3.37
CA VAL A 135 2.62 -2.45 3.25
C VAL A 135 1.97 -2.22 4.62
N ILE A 136 2.18 -3.11 5.62
CA ILE A 136 1.65 -2.92 6.98
C ILE A 136 2.07 -1.56 7.55
N VAL A 137 3.35 -1.19 7.39
CA VAL A 137 3.83 0.13 7.84
C VAL A 137 3.16 1.27 7.09
N LEU A 138 2.93 1.12 5.78
CA LEU A 138 2.18 2.12 5.01
C LEU A 138 0.77 2.27 5.61
N LEU A 139 0.06 1.18 5.86
CA LEU A 139 -1.30 1.19 6.39
C LEU A 139 -1.40 1.88 7.75
N PHE A 140 -0.59 1.49 8.73
CA PHE A 140 -0.67 2.12 10.05
C PHE A 140 -0.14 3.56 10.05
N VAL A 141 0.82 3.92 9.18
CA VAL A 141 1.24 5.32 9.01
C VAL A 141 0.13 6.17 8.43
N VAL A 142 -0.70 5.63 7.51
CA VAL A 142 -1.92 6.31 7.05
C VAL A 142 -2.87 6.55 8.23
N LEU A 143 -3.06 5.58 9.13
CA LEU A 143 -3.89 5.78 10.34
C LEU A 143 -3.38 6.95 11.18
N ILE A 144 -2.07 7.04 11.43
CA ILE A 144 -1.45 8.13 12.19
C ILE A 144 -1.67 9.48 11.47
N MET A 145 -1.38 9.55 10.17
CA MET A 145 -1.47 10.80 9.40
C MET A 145 -2.89 11.33 9.32
N GLU A 146 -3.88 10.45 9.23
CA GLU A 146 -5.29 10.80 9.07
C GLU A 146 -6.03 10.95 10.41
N ASN A 147 -5.43 10.55 11.54
CA ASN A 147 -6.03 10.61 12.88
C ASN A 147 -6.68 11.96 13.19
N GLN A 148 -6.02 13.08 12.86
CA GLN A 148 -6.58 14.41 13.14
C GLN A 148 -7.92 14.66 12.41
N ARG A 149 -8.09 14.07 11.22
CA ARG A 149 -9.26 14.29 10.36
C ARG A 149 -10.39 13.30 10.64
N ARG A 150 -10.05 12.03 10.88
CA ARG A 150 -11.04 10.93 11.00
C ARG A 150 -11.09 10.25 12.36
N GLY A 151 -10.21 10.62 13.28
CA GLY A 151 -10.01 9.94 14.56
C GLY A 151 -9.26 8.61 14.43
N MET A 152 -8.75 8.10 15.55
CA MET A 152 -8.31 6.69 15.62
C MET A 152 -9.49 5.76 15.89
N PHE A 153 -10.48 6.21 16.67
CA PHE A 153 -11.61 5.39 17.09
C PHE A 153 -12.90 6.21 17.06
N PHE A 154 -13.84 5.79 16.23
CA PHE A 154 -15.20 6.33 16.16
C PHE A 154 -15.26 7.86 15.96
N GLY A 155 -14.37 8.39 15.12
CA GLY A 155 -14.29 9.84 14.87
C GLY A 155 -13.53 10.64 15.93
N LYS A 156 -13.02 9.99 16.99
CA LYS A 156 -12.29 10.66 18.07
C LYS A 156 -10.78 10.58 17.83
N PRO A 157 -10.08 11.73 17.70
CA PRO A 157 -8.63 11.75 17.55
C PRO A 157 -7.93 11.49 18.88
N LEU A 158 -6.75 10.87 18.80
CA LEU A 158 -5.80 10.81 19.91
C LEU A 158 -4.78 11.94 19.78
N ASN A 159 -4.59 12.71 20.85
CA ASN A 159 -3.72 13.90 20.83
C ASN A 159 -2.27 13.54 20.52
N PHE A 160 -1.73 12.53 21.21
CA PHE A 160 -0.32 12.11 21.03
C PHE A 160 -0.05 11.60 19.60
N VAL A 161 -0.99 10.86 19.00
CA VAL A 161 -0.93 10.40 17.61
C VAL A 161 -0.95 11.59 16.64
N THR A 162 -1.78 12.61 16.92
CA THR A 162 -1.83 13.85 16.11
C THR A 162 -0.48 14.58 16.11
N THR A 163 0.17 14.67 17.26
CA THR A 163 1.49 15.30 17.38
C THR A 163 2.54 14.52 16.60
N ALA A 164 2.57 13.19 16.72
CA ALA A 164 3.51 12.33 15.99
C ALA A 164 3.35 12.42 14.45
N ALA A 165 2.13 12.65 13.96
CA ALA A 165 1.81 12.71 12.54
C ALA A 165 2.51 13.85 11.76
N GLN A 166 2.95 14.93 12.44
CA GLN A 166 3.49 16.12 11.77
C GLN A 166 4.74 15.80 10.93
N GLY A 167 5.69 15.05 11.51
CA GLY A 167 6.91 14.62 10.80
C GLY A 167 6.62 13.60 9.69
N LEU A 168 5.67 12.69 9.94
CA LEU A 168 5.28 11.66 8.98
C LEU A 168 4.70 12.28 7.70
N ARG A 169 3.82 13.27 7.80
CA ARG A 169 3.24 13.94 6.62
C ARG A 169 4.29 14.56 5.71
N LYS A 170 5.42 15.02 6.25
CA LYS A 170 6.51 15.60 5.45
C LYS A 170 7.25 14.56 4.61
N TYR A 171 7.49 13.36 5.15
CA TYR A 171 8.38 12.36 4.54
C TYR A 171 7.68 11.09 4.06
N HIS A 172 6.39 10.91 4.33
CA HIS A 172 5.64 9.71 3.97
C HIS A 172 5.81 9.34 2.50
N GLY A 173 5.88 10.34 1.60
CA GLY A 173 6.04 10.11 0.16
C GLY A 173 7.23 9.21 -0.18
N TYR A 174 8.36 9.33 0.52
CA TYR A 174 9.54 8.48 0.26
C TYR A 174 9.29 7.03 0.67
N TYR A 175 8.78 6.80 1.89
CA TYR A 175 8.49 5.46 2.36
C TYR A 175 7.35 4.82 1.57
N PHE A 176 6.29 5.58 1.28
CA PHE A 176 5.11 5.07 0.57
C PHE A 176 5.46 4.71 -0.87
N ALA A 177 6.27 5.53 -1.53
CA ALA A 177 6.83 5.19 -2.84
C ALA A 177 7.70 3.93 -2.75
N TRP A 178 8.54 3.80 -1.73
CA TRP A 178 9.34 2.60 -1.52
C TRP A 178 8.50 1.35 -1.33
N ALA A 179 7.59 1.33 -0.35
CA ALA A 179 6.73 0.19 -0.08
C ALA A 179 5.90 -0.20 -1.32
N THR A 180 5.38 0.80 -2.05
CA THR A 180 4.57 0.58 -3.24
C THR A 180 5.41 0.02 -4.40
N ILE A 181 6.56 0.62 -4.71
CA ILE A 181 7.42 0.18 -5.81
C ILE A 181 8.08 -1.17 -5.47
N TYR A 182 8.48 -1.37 -4.22
CA TYR A 182 9.03 -2.62 -3.73
C TYR A 182 8.04 -3.77 -3.89
N THR A 183 6.82 -3.61 -3.38
CA THR A 183 5.76 -4.61 -3.53
C THR A 183 5.37 -4.81 -5.00
N PHE A 184 5.38 -3.73 -5.80
CA PHE A 184 5.12 -3.80 -7.24
C PHE A 184 6.14 -4.67 -7.98
N TRP A 185 7.42 -4.62 -7.61
CA TRP A 185 8.49 -5.45 -8.20
C TRP A 185 8.74 -6.78 -7.47
N TYR A 186 8.12 -6.98 -6.31
CA TYR A 186 8.29 -8.20 -5.51
C TYR A 186 7.77 -9.42 -6.25
N HIS A 187 6.58 -9.30 -6.82
CA HIS A 187 5.92 -10.39 -7.52
C HIS A 187 6.21 -10.38 -9.02
N PRO A 188 6.37 -11.55 -9.67
CA PRO A 188 6.25 -11.64 -11.11
C PRO A 188 4.81 -11.31 -11.55
N MET A 189 4.61 -10.76 -12.76
CA MET A 189 3.30 -10.35 -13.28
C MET A 189 2.39 -11.51 -13.74
N VAL A 190 2.31 -12.60 -13.00
CA VAL A 190 1.54 -13.81 -13.39
C VAL A 190 0.04 -13.68 -13.15
N MET A 191 -0.79 -14.40 -13.94
CA MET A 191 -2.25 -14.38 -13.82
C MET A 191 -2.78 -15.37 -12.78
N THR A 192 -2.63 -15.03 -11.50
CA THR A 192 -3.50 -15.60 -10.46
C THR A 192 -4.48 -14.56 -9.95
N GLN A 193 -5.56 -15.02 -9.32
CA GLN A 193 -6.57 -14.13 -8.74
C GLN A 193 -5.94 -13.12 -7.74
N GLY A 194 -5.05 -13.60 -6.87
CA GLY A 194 -4.31 -12.73 -5.94
C GLY A 194 -3.44 -11.68 -6.66
N HIS A 195 -2.68 -12.10 -7.68
CA HIS A 195 -1.79 -11.20 -8.42
C HIS A 195 -2.56 -10.15 -9.24
N ILE A 196 -3.61 -10.54 -9.97
CA ILE A 196 -4.38 -9.60 -10.80
C ILE A 196 -4.99 -8.47 -9.97
N PHE A 197 -5.63 -8.81 -8.83
CA PHE A 197 -6.16 -7.80 -7.92
C PHE A 197 -5.05 -7.04 -7.19
N GLY A 198 -3.93 -7.70 -6.89
CA GLY A 198 -2.74 -7.08 -6.31
C GLY A 198 -2.16 -6.00 -7.23
N PHE A 199 -1.83 -6.34 -8.48
CA PHE A 199 -1.30 -5.39 -9.47
C PHE A 199 -2.29 -4.27 -9.76
N PHE A 200 -3.60 -4.57 -9.89
CA PHE A 200 -4.60 -3.52 -10.00
C PHE A 200 -4.52 -2.55 -8.81
N TYR A 201 -4.45 -3.07 -7.59
CA TYR A 201 -4.30 -2.23 -6.40
C TYR A 201 -2.98 -1.43 -6.40
N MET A 202 -1.87 -2.06 -6.78
CA MET A 202 -0.57 -1.39 -6.91
C MET A 202 -0.64 -0.23 -7.92
N PHE A 203 -1.32 -0.40 -9.06
CA PHE A 203 -1.50 0.68 -10.04
C PHE A 203 -2.30 1.85 -9.47
N LEU A 204 -3.34 1.59 -8.67
CA LEU A 204 -4.09 2.64 -7.98
C LEU A 204 -3.21 3.38 -6.94
N LEU A 205 -2.34 2.67 -6.22
CA LEU A 205 -1.37 3.26 -5.28
C LEU A 205 -0.31 4.10 -6.01
N LEU A 206 0.27 3.61 -7.11
CA LEU A 206 1.22 4.36 -7.95
C LEU A 206 0.56 5.60 -8.55
N LEU A 207 -0.71 5.51 -8.95
CA LEU A 207 -1.51 6.65 -9.40
C LEU A 207 -1.70 7.67 -8.27
N GLN A 208 -2.12 7.22 -7.08
CA GLN A 208 -2.29 8.10 -5.92
C GLN A 208 -0.97 8.78 -5.54
N GLY A 209 0.14 8.03 -5.58
CA GLY A 209 1.49 8.56 -5.42
C GLY A 209 1.80 9.63 -6.45
N SER A 210 1.58 9.37 -7.74
CA SER A 210 1.89 10.30 -8.85
C SER A 210 1.16 11.65 -8.77
N LEU A 211 0.04 11.71 -8.06
CA LEU A 211 -0.81 12.90 -7.94
C LEU A 211 -0.42 13.82 -6.76
N PHE A 212 0.73 13.59 -6.11
CA PHE A 212 1.20 14.41 -4.99
C PHE A 212 1.16 15.94 -5.29
N PHE A 213 0.84 16.77 -4.29
CA PHE A 213 0.60 18.22 -4.44
C PHE A 213 -0.56 18.63 -5.37
N THR A 214 -1.52 17.73 -5.63
CA THR A 214 -2.78 18.05 -6.34
C THR A 214 -4.01 17.91 -5.45
N ARG A 215 -5.14 18.51 -5.85
CA ARG A 215 -6.42 18.33 -5.15
C ARG A 215 -6.95 16.90 -5.21
N ALA A 216 -6.57 16.13 -6.23
CA ALA A 216 -6.96 14.72 -6.33
C ALA A 216 -6.29 13.87 -5.24
N HIS A 217 -5.02 14.12 -4.93
CA HIS A 217 -4.29 13.39 -3.89
C HIS A 217 -4.85 13.60 -2.48
N LEU A 218 -5.50 14.75 -2.23
CA LEU A 218 -6.18 15.07 -0.98
C LEU A 218 -7.66 14.63 -0.96
N ASN A 219 -8.18 14.06 -2.04
CA ASN A 219 -9.59 13.72 -2.13
C ASN A 219 -9.91 12.56 -1.19
N SER A 220 -10.74 12.81 -0.18
CA SER A 220 -11.07 11.82 0.85
C SER A 220 -11.81 10.61 0.31
N LYS A 221 -12.67 10.77 -0.71
CA LYS A 221 -13.39 9.65 -1.33
C LYS A 221 -12.43 8.74 -2.08
N TRP A 222 -11.50 9.33 -2.82
CA TRP A 222 -10.48 8.59 -3.57
C TRP A 222 -9.48 7.88 -2.64
N THR A 223 -8.92 8.58 -1.67
CA THR A 223 -7.99 7.99 -0.68
C THR A 223 -8.65 6.86 0.09
N THR A 224 -9.89 7.06 0.58
CA THR A 224 -10.63 5.99 1.26
C THR A 224 -10.92 4.80 0.33
N PHE A 225 -11.24 5.05 -0.95
CA PHE A 225 -11.41 3.96 -1.93
C PHE A 225 -10.13 3.13 -2.07
N VAL A 226 -8.98 3.77 -2.26
CA VAL A 226 -7.68 3.09 -2.34
C VAL A 226 -7.35 2.36 -1.03
N GLU A 227 -7.65 2.96 0.11
CA GLU A 227 -7.44 2.30 1.41
C GLU A 227 -8.31 1.04 1.60
N VAL A 228 -9.54 1.02 1.07
CA VAL A 228 -10.45 -0.14 1.17
C VAL A 228 -10.11 -1.25 0.17
N MET A 229 -9.42 -0.94 -0.93
CA MET A 229 -9.01 -1.95 -1.92
C MET A 229 -8.14 -3.08 -1.33
N VAL A 230 -7.45 -2.83 -0.21
CA VAL A 230 -6.70 -3.86 0.53
C VAL A 230 -7.61 -5.01 0.99
N VAL A 231 -8.88 -4.74 1.33
CA VAL A 231 -9.85 -5.76 1.73
C VAL A 231 -10.08 -6.76 0.59
N ILE A 232 -10.27 -6.23 -0.63
CA ILE A 232 -10.53 -7.04 -1.82
C ILE A 232 -9.28 -7.86 -2.14
N HIS A 233 -8.10 -7.22 -2.18
CA HIS A 233 -6.86 -7.94 -2.48
C HIS A 233 -6.56 -9.04 -1.45
N ALA A 234 -6.66 -8.74 -0.15
CA ALA A 234 -6.42 -9.70 0.92
C ALA A 234 -7.41 -10.87 0.89
N LEU A 235 -8.69 -10.63 0.58
CA LEU A 235 -9.67 -11.68 0.34
C LEU A 235 -9.24 -12.60 -0.80
N MET A 236 -8.87 -12.04 -1.95
CA MET A 236 -8.47 -12.85 -3.12
C MET A 236 -7.23 -13.68 -2.83
N VAL A 237 -6.25 -13.14 -2.11
CA VAL A 237 -5.06 -13.90 -1.69
C VAL A 237 -5.44 -15.01 -0.71
N ALA A 238 -6.23 -14.70 0.33
CA ALA A 238 -6.63 -15.69 1.33
C ALA A 238 -7.41 -16.87 0.73
N VAL A 239 -8.34 -16.60 -0.18
CA VAL A 239 -9.08 -17.63 -0.92
C VAL A 239 -8.15 -18.45 -1.79
N MET A 240 -7.23 -17.79 -2.53
CA MET A 240 -6.29 -18.46 -3.43
C MET A 240 -5.36 -19.43 -2.70
N ILE A 241 -4.91 -19.09 -1.48
CA ILE A 241 -3.98 -19.93 -0.71
C ILE A 241 -4.69 -20.86 0.30
N GLY A 242 -6.03 -20.83 0.36
CA GLY A 242 -6.82 -21.65 1.29
C GLY A 242 -6.65 -21.25 2.76
N HIS A 243 -6.41 -19.97 3.04
CA HIS A 243 -6.31 -19.44 4.42
C HIS A 243 -7.66 -18.97 4.96
N ASN A 244 -7.73 -18.67 6.25
CA ASN A 244 -8.89 -18.09 6.92
C ASN A 244 -9.24 -16.68 6.37
N TRP A 245 -10.00 -16.62 5.28
CA TRP A 245 -10.40 -15.37 4.62
C TRP A 245 -11.22 -14.40 5.51
N PRO A 246 -12.09 -14.85 6.45
CA PRO A 246 -12.80 -13.96 7.36
C PRO A 246 -11.86 -13.09 8.20
N MET A 247 -10.71 -13.62 8.63
CA MET A 247 -9.69 -12.84 9.35
C MET A 247 -9.31 -11.58 8.55
N PHE A 248 -9.01 -11.75 7.26
CA PHE A 248 -8.60 -10.65 6.39
C PHE A 248 -9.74 -9.68 6.11
N VAL A 249 -10.93 -10.19 5.77
CA VAL A 249 -12.08 -9.35 5.45
C VAL A 249 -12.55 -8.57 6.66
N PHE A 250 -12.84 -9.22 7.78
CA PHE A 250 -13.34 -8.56 8.99
C PHE A 250 -12.26 -7.78 9.72
N GLY A 251 -10.99 -8.18 9.62
CA GLY A 251 -9.86 -7.39 10.13
C GLY A 251 -9.77 -6.04 9.43
N PHE A 252 -9.60 -6.01 8.11
CA PHE A 252 -9.49 -4.75 7.36
C PHE A 252 -10.81 -3.96 7.34
N LEU A 253 -11.97 -4.60 7.20
CA LEU A 253 -13.25 -3.89 7.34
C LEU A 253 -13.44 -3.35 8.75
N GLY A 254 -12.97 -4.04 9.79
CA GLY A 254 -13.00 -3.54 11.16
C GLY A 254 -12.25 -2.22 11.31
N ILE A 255 -11.05 -2.10 10.72
CA ILE A 255 -10.30 -0.84 10.64
C ILE A 255 -11.12 0.23 9.91
N PHE A 256 -11.74 -0.14 8.78
CA PHE A 256 -12.60 0.78 8.04
C PHE A 256 -13.76 1.29 8.88
N MET A 257 -14.51 0.39 9.49
CA MET A 257 -15.71 0.70 10.26
C MET A 257 -15.39 1.58 11.47
N VAL A 258 -14.31 1.29 12.19
CA VAL A 258 -13.92 2.01 13.41
C VAL A 258 -13.19 3.32 13.12
N THR A 259 -12.39 3.37 12.05
CA THR A 259 -11.44 4.48 11.79
C THR A 259 -11.79 5.25 10.52
N GLN A 260 -11.75 4.58 9.35
CA GLN A 260 -11.78 5.26 8.05
C GLN A 260 -13.17 5.86 7.73
N LEU A 261 -14.24 5.17 8.13
CA LEU A 261 -15.64 5.54 7.90
C LEU A 261 -15.96 6.96 8.39
N TYR A 262 -15.36 7.37 9.52
CA TYR A 262 -15.61 8.67 10.15
C TYR A 262 -14.93 9.82 9.39
N GLY A 263 -14.01 9.51 8.48
CA GLY A 263 -13.43 10.47 7.55
C GLY A 263 -14.32 10.75 6.33
N LEU A 264 -15.39 10.00 6.11
CA LEU A 264 -16.27 10.25 4.96
C LEU A 264 -17.34 11.31 5.30
N PRO A 265 -17.67 12.21 4.34
CA PRO A 265 -18.72 13.21 4.50
C PRO A 265 -20.11 12.58 4.29
N ILE A 266 -20.46 11.60 5.13
CA ILE A 266 -21.73 10.87 5.10
C ILE A 266 -22.51 11.12 6.40
N SER A 267 -23.84 10.99 6.32
CA SER A 267 -24.72 11.20 7.46
C SER A 267 -24.53 10.13 8.54
N GLN A 268 -24.88 10.46 9.80
CA GLN A 268 -24.84 9.50 10.89
C GLN A 268 -25.76 8.28 10.63
N LYS A 269 -26.90 8.49 9.95
CA LYS A 269 -27.80 7.40 9.54
C LYS A 269 -27.11 6.41 8.61
N MET A 270 -26.36 6.91 7.60
CA MET A 270 -25.59 6.05 6.70
C MET A 270 -24.49 5.29 7.44
N ARG A 271 -23.81 5.92 8.41
CA ARG A 271 -22.83 5.24 9.25
C ARG A 271 -23.46 4.10 10.04
N MET A 272 -24.60 4.34 10.69
CA MET A 272 -25.33 3.31 11.43
C MET A 272 -25.80 2.17 10.52
N PHE A 273 -26.26 2.48 9.31
CA PHE A 273 -26.62 1.48 8.32
C PHE A 273 -25.43 0.60 7.92
N LEU A 274 -24.26 1.20 7.65
CA LEU A 274 -23.03 0.45 7.34
C LEU A 274 -22.58 -0.42 8.52
N TRP A 275 -22.72 0.06 9.76
CA TRP A 275 -22.48 -0.74 10.96
C TRP A 275 -23.43 -1.94 11.07
N ALA A 276 -24.73 -1.73 10.81
CA ALA A 276 -25.70 -2.82 10.80
C ALA A 276 -25.38 -3.86 9.73
N LEU A 277 -24.99 -3.43 8.52
CA LEU A 277 -24.56 -4.34 7.44
C LEU A 277 -23.29 -5.11 7.81
N PHE A 278 -22.29 -4.44 8.38
CA PHE A 278 -21.05 -5.09 8.82
C PHE A 278 -21.33 -6.16 9.87
N LEU A 279 -22.13 -5.84 10.89
CA LEU A 279 -22.50 -6.79 11.94
C LEU A 279 -23.34 -7.94 11.39
N ALA A 280 -24.34 -7.67 10.54
CA ALA A 280 -25.14 -8.72 9.92
C ALA A 280 -24.27 -9.65 9.08
N PHE A 281 -23.36 -9.12 8.27
CA PHE A 281 -22.42 -9.91 7.48
C PHE A 281 -21.49 -10.75 8.37
N TYR A 282 -20.97 -10.15 9.45
CA TYR A 282 -20.18 -10.86 10.46
C TYR A 282 -20.92 -12.06 11.06
N PHE A 283 -22.15 -11.85 11.55
CA PHE A 283 -22.94 -12.93 12.13
C PHE A 283 -23.32 -14.01 11.11
N VAL A 284 -23.66 -13.64 9.87
CA VAL A 284 -23.98 -14.62 8.82
C VAL A 284 -22.78 -15.53 8.53
N VAL A 285 -21.58 -14.96 8.41
CA VAL A 285 -20.36 -15.74 8.11
C VAL A 285 -19.97 -16.64 9.28
N TYR A 286 -19.94 -16.12 10.51
CA TYR A 286 -19.49 -16.93 11.66
C TYR A 286 -20.50 -17.98 12.11
N ASN A 287 -21.80 -17.77 11.88
CA ASN A 287 -22.79 -18.85 12.05
C ASN A 287 -22.63 -19.98 11.01
N ALA A 288 -22.08 -19.68 9.83
CA ALA A 288 -21.79 -20.70 8.81
C ALA A 288 -20.43 -21.40 9.00
N GLN A 289 -19.49 -20.78 9.71
CA GLN A 289 -18.14 -21.31 9.98
C GLN A 289 -17.92 -21.75 11.44
N GLU A 290 -19.00 -21.99 12.19
CA GLU A 290 -18.99 -22.58 13.54
C GLU A 290 -18.30 -21.77 14.66
N TRP A 291 -18.14 -20.44 14.52
CA TRP A 291 -17.53 -19.53 15.52
C TRP A 291 -16.10 -19.87 15.96
N GLU A 292 -15.53 -20.98 15.50
CA GLU A 292 -14.13 -21.31 15.69
C GLU A 292 -13.28 -20.21 15.05
N ASN A 293 -12.19 -19.83 15.72
CA ASN A 293 -11.26 -18.79 15.23
C ASN A 293 -11.86 -17.39 15.03
N PHE A 294 -13.01 -17.07 15.63
CA PHE A 294 -13.58 -15.71 15.58
C PHE A 294 -12.63 -14.63 16.12
N TYR A 295 -11.75 -15.00 17.05
CA TYR A 295 -10.76 -14.09 17.62
C TYR A 295 -9.70 -13.66 16.59
N GLU A 296 -9.48 -14.39 15.49
CA GLU A 296 -8.44 -14.02 14.52
C GLU A 296 -8.69 -12.65 13.86
N ILE A 297 -9.96 -12.21 13.78
CA ILE A 297 -10.31 -10.87 13.25
C ILE A 297 -9.60 -9.74 14.02
N ILE A 298 -9.26 -9.96 15.29
CA ILE A 298 -8.56 -8.96 16.09
C ILE A 298 -7.08 -8.85 15.71
N PHE A 299 -6.48 -9.83 15.04
CA PHE A 299 -5.05 -9.81 14.73
C PHE A 299 -4.67 -8.65 13.81
N ILE A 300 -5.42 -8.45 12.72
CA ILE A 300 -5.14 -7.34 11.79
C ILE A 300 -5.44 -5.99 12.45
N THR A 301 -6.61 -5.85 13.08
CA THR A 301 -7.02 -4.58 13.72
C THR A 301 -6.08 -4.19 14.87
N SER A 302 -5.76 -5.13 15.76
CA SER A 302 -4.85 -4.88 16.89
C SER A 302 -3.42 -4.64 16.44
N THR A 303 -2.94 -5.31 15.38
CA THR A 303 -1.61 -5.05 14.82
C THR A 303 -1.52 -3.63 14.26
N GLU A 304 -2.49 -3.23 13.43
CA GLU A 304 -2.49 -1.91 12.79
C GLU A 304 -2.64 -0.77 13.82
N TRP A 305 -3.58 -0.88 14.75
CA TRP A 305 -3.73 0.12 15.81
C TRP A 305 -2.57 0.10 16.80
N GLY A 306 -2.11 -1.09 17.21
CA GLY A 306 -1.00 -1.28 18.12
C GLY A 306 0.28 -0.66 17.56
N CYS A 307 0.61 -0.95 16.30
CA CYS A 307 1.75 -0.36 15.61
C CYS A 307 1.59 1.16 15.42
N ALA A 308 0.39 1.66 15.08
CA ALA A 308 0.14 3.09 14.98
C ALA A 308 0.41 3.82 16.31
N MET A 309 -0.08 3.26 17.42
CA MET A 309 0.12 3.81 18.76
C MET A 309 1.59 3.70 19.20
N LEU A 310 2.22 2.54 18.98
CA LEU A 310 3.62 2.29 19.32
C LEU A 310 4.56 3.24 18.55
N LEU A 311 4.42 3.35 17.23
CA LEU A 311 5.23 4.26 16.44
C LEU A 311 5.01 5.72 16.87
N SER A 312 3.77 6.11 17.14
CA SER A 312 3.47 7.46 17.64
C SER A 312 4.16 7.74 18.98
N ALA A 313 4.14 6.78 19.90
CA ALA A 313 4.83 6.89 21.19
C ALA A 313 6.35 6.95 21.01
N LEU A 314 6.93 6.13 20.14
CA LEU A 314 8.36 6.13 19.83
C LEU A 314 8.81 7.48 19.25
N ILE A 315 8.07 8.04 18.28
CA ILE A 315 8.37 9.36 17.71
C ILE A 315 8.42 10.43 18.80
N LEU A 316 7.42 10.46 19.68
CA LEU A 316 7.37 11.44 20.77
C LEU A 316 8.45 11.20 21.81
N PHE A 317 8.77 9.95 22.10
CA PHE A 317 9.86 9.58 23.00
C PHE A 317 11.20 10.12 22.48
N PHE A 318 11.53 9.90 21.20
CA PHE A 318 12.75 10.43 20.60
C PHE A 318 12.75 11.96 20.45
N GLN A 319 11.59 12.60 20.40
CA GLN A 319 11.45 14.06 20.38
C GLN A 319 11.41 14.69 21.78
N SER A 320 11.33 13.88 22.84
CA SER A 320 11.23 14.35 24.22
C SER A 320 12.48 15.09 24.67
N ASP A 321 12.30 16.00 25.62
CA ASP A 321 13.41 16.76 26.19
C ASP A 321 14.41 15.87 26.93
N PHE A 322 13.95 14.72 27.45
CA PHE A 322 14.83 13.69 28.02
C PHE A 322 15.90 13.20 27.02
N ILE A 323 15.51 12.82 25.80
CA ILE A 323 16.45 12.38 24.77
C ILE A 323 17.33 13.53 24.25
N LYS A 324 16.77 14.74 24.11
CA LYS A 324 17.54 15.94 23.73
C LYS A 324 18.61 16.28 24.77
N ASN A 325 18.30 16.13 26.05
CA ASN A 325 19.25 16.39 27.14
C ASN A 325 20.38 15.34 27.16
N LEU A 326 20.08 14.06 26.96
CA LEU A 326 21.11 13.00 26.87
C LEU A 326 22.09 13.18 25.70
N THR A 327 21.61 13.74 24.58
CA THR A 327 22.44 13.97 23.39
C THR A 327 23.24 15.27 23.45
N THR A 328 22.74 16.29 24.17
CA THR A 328 23.46 17.56 24.38
C THR A 328 24.55 17.45 25.45
N THR A 329 24.33 16.69 26.52
CA THR A 329 25.38 16.44 27.56
C THR A 329 26.61 15.72 27.03
N LYS A 330 26.49 14.94 25.95
CA LYS A 330 27.64 14.28 25.30
C LYS A 330 28.49 15.22 24.43
N LYS A 331 27.94 16.33 23.93
CA LYS A 331 28.68 17.30 23.09
C LYS A 331 29.48 18.31 23.89
N THR A 332 29.21 18.47 25.17
CA THR A 332 29.94 19.39 26.06
C THR A 332 31.10 18.73 26.80
N GLN A 333 31.33 17.43 26.59
CA GLN A 333 32.42 16.64 27.19
C GLN A 333 33.49 16.18 26.18
N SER A 334 33.44 16.68 24.94
CA SER A 334 34.49 16.54 23.91
C SER A 334 35.00 17.92 23.52
#